data_AF-A0A318L9E2-F1
#
_entry.id   AF-A0A318L9E2-F1
#
_cell.length_a   1.000
_cell.length_b   1.000
_cell.length_c   1.000
_cell.angle_alpha   90.00
_cell.angle_beta   90.00
_cell.angle_gamma   90.00
#
_symmetry.space_group_name_H-M   'P 1'
#
loop_
_entity.id
_entity.type
_entity.pdbx_description
1 polymer ?
#
loop_
_entity_poly.entity_id
_entity_poly.type
_entity_poly.pdbx_seq_one_letter_code
_entity_poly.pdbx_strand_id
1 'polypeptide(L)' 'MSELKENRARYIEVNADNLPLHCPMPDMVSWNQHPRVFLPIVQNGGEALCPYCGTRYKLVGEVKGHH' A
#
# COMPACT_ATOMS: atom_id res chain seq x y z
N MET A 1 12.79 -19.77 4.28
CA MET A 1 12.85 -19.00 3.02
C MET A 1 11.57 -18.20 2.95
N SER A 2 11.62 -16.88 3.19
CA SER A 2 10.43 -16.04 3.20
C SER A 2 9.86 -15.94 1.79
N GLU A 3 8.65 -16.47 1.58
CA GLU A 3 7.85 -16.25 0.38
C GLU A 3 7.43 -14.77 0.35
N LEU A 4 8.26 -13.95 -0.27
CA LEU A 4 7.91 -12.58 -0.61
C LEU A 4 6.75 -12.64 -1.62
N LYS A 5 5.64 -11.95 -1.33
CA LYS A 5 4.48 -11.90 -2.24
C LYS A 5 4.81 -11.05 -3.46
N GLU A 6 4.62 -11.60 -4.65
CA GLU A 6 4.64 -10.84 -5.91
C GLU A 6 3.58 -9.73 -5.86
N ASN A 7 3.89 -8.54 -6.40
CA ASN A 7 2.96 -7.41 -6.52
C ASN A 7 1.89 -7.66 -7.62
N ARG A 8 1.43 -8.90 -7.80
CA ARG A 8 0.32 -9.29 -8.68
C ARG A 8 -1.04 -9.13 -8.01
N ALA A 9 -1.06 -8.95 -6.69
CA ALA A 9 -2.30 -8.70 -5.95
C ALA A 9 -2.89 -7.37 -6.39
N ARG A 10 -4.02 -7.41 -7.11
CA ARG A 10 -4.76 -6.21 -7.53
C ARG A 10 -5.35 -5.44 -6.35
N TYR A 11 -5.39 -6.05 -5.17
CA TYR A 11 -6.03 -5.54 -3.98
C TYR A 11 -5.28 -5.96 -2.70
N ILE A 12 -5.00 -5.00 -1.83
CA ILE A 12 -4.20 -5.18 -0.61
C ILE A 12 -4.86 -4.40 0.52
N GLU A 13 -5.17 -5.11 1.59
CA GLU A 13 -5.69 -4.52 2.81
C GLU A 13 -4.52 -4.07 3.69
N VAL A 14 -4.57 -2.81 4.12
CA VAL A 14 -3.56 -2.21 4.97
C VAL A 14 -4.23 -1.67 6.22
N ASN A 15 -3.53 -1.70 7.35
CA ASN A 15 -3.98 -1.10 8.60
C ASN A 15 -3.27 0.23 8.87
N ALA A 16 -3.72 0.97 9.88
CA ALA A 16 -3.05 2.20 10.32
C ALA A 16 -1.57 2.01 10.68
N ASP A 17 -1.15 0.83 11.13
CA ASP A 17 0.26 0.49 11.38
C ASP A 17 1.16 0.48 10.12
N ASN A 18 0.55 0.45 8.93
CA ASN A 18 1.27 0.51 7.66
C ASN A 18 1.42 1.95 7.14
N LEU A 19 0.96 2.94 7.91
CA LEU A 19 1.10 4.35 7.57
C LEU A 19 2.48 4.88 8.01
N PRO A 20 3.14 5.72 7.18
CA PRO A 20 2.70 6.21 5.88
C PRO A 20 2.78 5.14 4.78
N LEU A 21 1.67 4.93 4.07
CA LEU A 21 1.57 3.89 3.05
C LEU A 21 2.49 4.21 1.87
N HIS A 22 3.38 3.28 1.54
CA HIS A 22 4.24 3.36 0.37
C HIS A 22 4.20 2.08 -0.46
N CYS A 23 4.29 2.24 -1.78
CA CYS A 23 4.45 1.13 -2.71
C CYS A 23 5.85 1.17 -3.35
N PRO A 24 6.63 0.07 -3.38
CA PRO A 24 6.35 -1.26 -2.81
C PRO A 24 6.41 -1.30 -1.28
N MET A 25 5.61 -2.15 -0.64
CA MET A 25 5.66 -2.41 0.80
C MET A 25 6.90 -3.25 1.17
N PRO A 26 7.39 -3.20 2.43
CA PRO A 26 8.59 -3.92 2.84
C PRO A 26 8.47 -5.45 2.74
N ASP A 27 7.25 -5.98 2.84
CA ASP A 27 6.94 -7.41 2.75
C ASP A 27 6.74 -7.91 1.30
N MET A 28 6.74 -7.00 0.31
CA MET A 28 6.54 -7.34 -1.10
C MET A 28 7.87 -7.51 -1.82
N VAL A 29 7.92 -8.44 -2.78
CA VAL A 29 9.10 -8.54 -3.67
C VAL A 29 9.25 -7.20 -4.37
N SER A 30 10.32 -6.47 -4.07
CA SER A 30 10.69 -5.24 -4.76
C SER A 30 11.27 -5.58 -6.12
N TRP A 31 10.49 -6.20 -7.01
CA TRP A 31 10.93 -6.47 -8.37
C TRP A 31 10.78 -5.19 -9.20
N ASN A 32 11.75 -4.28 -9.01
CA ASN A 32 12.33 -3.33 -9.96
C ASN A 32 11.47 -2.68 -11.08
N GLN A 33 10.17 -2.41 -10.89
CA GLN A 33 9.35 -1.80 -11.95
C GLN A 33 8.96 -0.33 -11.72
N HIS A 34 9.06 0.23 -10.51
CA HIS A 34 8.87 1.67 -10.29
C HIS A 34 9.55 2.19 -8.99
N PRO A 35 9.82 3.50 -8.88
CA PRO A 35 10.31 4.12 -7.64
C PRO A 35 9.34 3.96 -6.48
N ARG A 36 9.84 4.06 -5.24
CA ARG A 36 8.99 4.11 -4.04
C ARG A 36 8.12 5.37 -4.09
N VAL A 37 6.81 5.19 -4.01
CA VAL A 37 5.84 6.29 -3.97
C VAL A 37 4.98 6.21 -2.73
N PHE A 38 4.68 7.37 -2.15
CA PHE A 38 3.76 7.49 -1.03
C PHE A 38 2.34 7.65 -1.53
N LEU A 39 1.44 6.82 -1.03
CA LEU A 39 0.02 6.87 -1.37
C LEU A 39 -0.76 7.55 -0.24
N PRO A 40 -1.51 8.64 -0.52
CA PRO A 40 -2.27 9.38 0.48
C PRO A 40 -3.59 8.69 0.84
N ILE A 41 -3.56 7.42 1.27
CA ILE A 41 -4.76 6.62 1.56
C ILE A 41 -5.63 7.21 2.67
N VAL A 42 -5.02 7.87 3.66
CA VAL A 42 -5.72 8.57 4.74
C VAL A 42 -6.50 9.77 4.22
N GLN A 43 -5.90 10.56 3.33
CA GLN A 43 -6.55 11.75 2.75
C GLN A 43 -7.68 11.35 1.80
N ASN A 44 -7.56 10.19 1.16
CA ASN A 44 -8.56 9.66 0.23
C ASN A 44 -9.73 8.94 0.92
N GLY A 45 -9.83 8.96 2.26
CA GLY A 45 -10.93 8.31 2.98
C GLY A 45 -10.79 6.79 3.11
N GLY A 46 -9.58 6.25 2.98
CA GLY A 46 -9.29 4.84 3.23
C GLY A 46 -9.08 3.98 1.98
N GLU A 47 -9.01 4.56 0.78
CA GLU A 47 -8.70 3.82 -0.45
C GLU A 47 -7.67 4.55 -1.31
N ALA A 48 -6.68 3.83 -1.84
CA ALA A 48 -5.65 4.40 -2.72
C ALA A 48 -5.26 3.44 -3.84
N LEU A 49 -5.04 3.98 -5.04
CA LEU A 49 -4.59 3.22 -6.20
C LEU A 49 -3.15 3.60 -6.54
N CYS A 50 -2.28 2.61 -6.69
CA CYS A 50 -0.93 2.79 -7.20
C CYS A 50 -0.96 3.12 -8.70
N PRO A 51 -0.44 4.28 -9.14
CA PRO A 51 -0.47 4.66 -10.55
C PRO A 51 0.50 3.85 -11.43
N TYR A 52 1.47 3.16 -10.81
CA TYR A 52 2.48 2.37 -11.54
C TYR A 52 2.10 0.89 -11.61
N CYS A 53 1.79 0.31 -10.45
CA CYS A 53 1.51 -1.10 -10.29
C CYS A 53 0.04 -1.48 -10.46
N GLY A 54 -0.88 -0.50 -10.41
CA GLY A 54 -2.32 -0.74 -10.49
C GLY A 54 -2.91 -1.42 -9.25
N THR A 55 -2.11 -1.61 -8.21
CA THR A 55 -2.52 -2.21 -6.93
C THR A 55 -3.43 -1.26 -6.17
N ARG A 56 -4.61 -1.74 -5.80
CA ARG A 56 -5.54 -1.04 -4.91
C ARG A 56 -5.21 -1.36 -3.46
N TYR A 57 -5.01 -0.33 -2.67
CA TYR A 57 -4.84 -0.43 -1.23
C TYR A 57 -6.14 0.03 -0.57
N LYS A 58 -6.68 -0.78 0.34
CA LYS A 58 -7.78 -0.38 1.21
C LYS A 58 -7.32 -0.38 2.65
N LEU A 59 -7.57 0.74 3.32
CA LEU A 59 -7.36 0.89 4.73
C LEU A 59 -8.49 0.18 5.46
N VAL A 60 -8.15 -0.92 6.10
CA VAL A 60 -9.03 -1.64 7.02
C VAL A 60 -8.69 -1.15 8.44
N GLY A 61 -9.71 -0.84 9.22
CA GLY A 61 -9.56 -0.27 10.57
C GLY A 61 -9.79 1.25 10.65
N GLU A 62 -9.93 1.74 11.88
CA GLU A 62 -10.23 3.15 12.15
C GLU A 62 -9.07 4.05 11.73
N VAL A 63 -9.34 4.92 10.76
CA VAL A 63 -8.41 5.98 10.37
C VAL A 63 -8.42 6.99 11.51
N LYS A 64 -7.45 6.91 12.41
CA LYS A 64 -7.18 8.01 13.35
C LYS A 64 -6.67 9.18 12.54
N GLY A 65 -7.59 9.94 11.95
CA GLY A 65 -7.31 11.21 11.31
C GLY A 65 -6.62 12.08 12.33
N HIS A 66 -5.32 12.30 12.15
CA HIS A 66 -4.62 13.37 12.85
C HIS A 66 -5.22 14.69 12.33
N HIS A 67 -6.14 15.23 13.12
CA HIS A 67 -6.58 16.62 13.08
C HIS A 67 -5.40 17.55 13.38
#